data_AF-A0A2S0M4I7-F1
#
_entry.id   AF-A0A2S0M4I7-F1
#
_cell.length_a   1.000
_cell.length_b   1.000
_cell.length_c   1.000
_cell.angle_alpha   90.00
_cell.angle_beta   90.00
_cell.angle_gamma   90.00
#
_symmetry.space_group_name_H-M   'P 1'
#
loop_
_entity.id
_entity.type
_entity.pdbx_description
1 polymer ?
#
loop_
_entity_poly.entity_id
_entity_poly.type
_entity_poly.pdbx_seq_one_letter_code
_entity_poly.pdbx_strand_id
1 'polypeptide(L)'
;MNTLLAFFHEMAPSGHQIGWGTAVSCFGTFFSYLIGWNDVIEALIVAMAIDYITGLMAAYINPNMKLNSQKGFRGICKKIVVLLLVALAHEIDKATGQPAIQSLVVWFFIGNEGLSIIENAAKAGLPIPQKLRDTLEQLTDKKGEEHR
;
A
#
# COMPACT_ATOMS: atom_id res chain seq x y z
N MET A 1 -33.57 -10.16 35.81
CA MET A 1 -33.31 -8.74 35.47
C MET A 1 -31.82 -8.39 35.60
N ASN A 2 -31.13 -8.77 36.68
CA ASN A 2 -29.71 -8.47 36.89
C ASN A 2 -28.75 -9.14 35.90
N THR A 3 -29.00 -10.38 35.47
CA THR A 3 -28.18 -11.08 34.47
C THR A 3 -28.20 -10.41 33.10
N LEU A 4 -29.35 -9.83 32.74
CA LEU A 4 -29.57 -9.11 31.49
C LEU A 4 -28.83 -7.76 31.50
N LEU A 5 -28.87 -7.04 32.63
CA LEU A 5 -28.11 -5.80 32.82
C LEU A 5 -26.59 -6.04 32.85
N ALA A 6 -26.13 -7.12 33.50
CA ALA A 6 -24.72 -7.50 33.52
C ALA A 6 -24.20 -7.84 32.11
N PHE A 7 -25.00 -8.59 31.33
CA PHE A 7 -24.70 -8.90 29.93
C PHE A 7 -24.52 -7.64 29.07
N PHE A 8 -25.39 -6.62 29.22
CA PHE A 8 -25.24 -5.35 28.51
C PHE A 8 -24.03 -4.53 28.99
N HIS A 9 -23.68 -4.60 30.28
CA HIS A 9 -22.51 -3.93 30.82
C HIS A 9 -21.19 -4.58 30.35
N GLU A 10 -21.18 -5.89 30.13
CA GLU A 10 -20.05 -6.61 29.54
C GLU A 10 -19.87 -6.32 28.04
N MET A 11 -20.94 -5.98 27.33
CA MET A 11 -20.89 -5.54 25.93
C MET A 11 -20.43 -4.09 25.75
N ALA A 12 -20.41 -3.30 26.83
CA ALA A 12 -19.97 -1.92 26.76
C ALA A 12 -18.45 -1.89 26.50
N PRO A 13 -17.99 -1.25 25.41
CA PRO A 13 -16.57 -1.18 25.11
C PRO A 13 -15.85 -0.41 26.23
N SER A 14 -14.67 -0.91 26.62
CA SER A 14 -13.83 -0.20 27.59
C SER A 14 -13.40 1.16 27.02
N GLY A 15 -13.11 2.14 27.88
CA GLY A 15 -12.70 3.48 27.44
C GLY A 15 -11.54 3.49 26.41
N HIS A 16 -10.64 2.52 26.49
CA HIS A 16 -9.55 2.34 25.52
C HIS A 16 -10.05 1.89 24.15
N GLN A 17 -11.00 0.96 24.09
CA GLN A 17 -11.59 0.50 22.83
C GLN A 17 -12.36 1.63 22.14
N ILE A 18 -13.09 2.43 22.92
CA ILE A 18 -13.77 3.63 22.41
C ILE A 18 -12.73 4.60 21.83
N GLY A 19 -11.67 4.92 22.59
CA GLY A 19 -10.63 5.86 22.15
C GLY A 19 -9.96 5.44 20.83
N TRP A 20 -9.52 4.18 20.72
CA TRP A 20 -8.91 3.66 19.49
C TRP A 20 -9.90 3.60 18.33
N GLY A 21 -11.14 3.13 18.60
CA GLY A 21 -12.19 3.04 17.58
C GLY A 21 -12.53 4.40 17.00
N THR A 22 -12.66 5.44 17.84
CA THR A 22 -12.91 6.81 17.39
C THR A 22 -11.74 7.35 16.58
N ALA A 23 -10.50 7.19 17.05
CA ALA A 23 -9.32 7.68 16.32
C ALA A 23 -9.19 7.05 14.92
N VAL A 24 -9.35 5.72 14.83
CA VAL A 24 -9.29 5.00 13.55
C VAL A 24 -10.44 5.41 12.63
N SER A 25 -11.65 5.57 13.17
CA SER A 25 -12.83 5.95 12.37
C SER A 25 -12.71 7.37 11.82
N CYS A 26 -12.27 8.33 12.65
CA CYS A 26 -12.04 9.71 12.22
C CYS A 26 -10.97 9.79 11.14
N PHE A 27 -9.83 9.11 11.37
CA PHE A 27 -8.74 9.07 10.39
C PHE A 27 -9.18 8.39 9.09
N GLY A 28 -9.82 7.23 9.18
CA GLY A 28 -10.29 6.47 8.02
C GLY A 28 -11.32 7.24 7.20
N THR A 29 -12.25 7.93 7.85
CA THR A 29 -13.25 8.78 7.18
C THR A 29 -12.58 9.94 6.45
N PHE A 30 -11.68 10.66 7.14
CA PHE A 30 -10.94 11.77 6.54
C PHE A 30 -10.09 11.32 5.35
N PHE A 31 -9.36 10.20 5.52
CA PHE A 31 -8.52 9.61 4.49
C PHE A 31 -9.32 9.13 3.28
N SER A 32 -10.44 8.43 3.51
CA SER A 32 -11.34 7.96 2.45
C SER A 32 -11.96 9.12 1.67
N TYR A 33 -12.28 10.22 2.36
CA TYR A 33 -12.78 11.43 1.72
C TYR A 33 -11.72 12.11 0.84
N LEU A 34 -10.49 12.25 1.34
CA LEU A 34 -9.40 12.88 0.59
C LEU A 34 -9.01 12.10 -0.66
N ILE A 35 -8.96 10.78 -0.56
CA ILE A 35 -8.53 9.93 -1.67
C ILE A 35 -9.64 9.71 -2.68
N GLY A 36 -10.91 9.82 -2.29
CA GLY A 36 -12.04 9.58 -3.20
C GLY A 36 -12.21 8.10 -3.54
N TRP A 37 -12.48 7.28 -2.51
CA TRP A 37 -12.53 5.82 -2.58
C TRP A 37 -13.35 5.26 -3.76
N ASN A 38 -12.76 4.32 -4.50
CA ASN A 38 -13.40 3.56 -5.59
C ASN A 38 -12.66 2.22 -5.82
N ASP A 39 -13.18 1.38 -6.72
CA ASP A 39 -12.65 0.05 -7.03
C ASP A 39 -11.18 0.08 -7.50
N VAL A 40 -10.78 1.12 -8.23
CA VAL A 40 -9.40 1.25 -8.75
C VAL A 40 -8.42 1.53 -7.61
N ILE A 41 -8.82 2.37 -6.64
CA ILE A 41 -8.04 2.63 -5.42
C ILE A 41 -7.95 1.39 -4.54
N GLU A 42 -9.04 0.63 -4.41
CA GLU A 42 -9.03 -0.65 -3.70
C GLU A 42 -8.00 -1.60 -4.32
N ALA A 43 -7.96 -1.71 -5.65
CA ALA A 43 -6.97 -2.49 -6.37
C ALA A 43 -5.53 -2.03 -6.09
N LEU A 44 -5.28 -0.72 -5.99
CA LEU A 44 -3.96 -0.18 -5.62
C LEU A 44 -3.56 -0.56 -4.20
N ILE A 45 -4.48 -0.46 -3.24
CA ILE A 45 -4.21 -0.83 -1.84
C ILE A 45 -3.91 -2.33 -1.74
N VAL A 46 -4.67 -3.17 -2.45
CA VAL A 46 -4.41 -4.61 -2.54
C VAL A 46 -3.04 -4.88 -3.17
N ALA A 47 -2.69 -4.20 -4.27
CA ALA A 47 -1.37 -4.34 -4.90
C ALA A 47 -0.23 -3.94 -3.94
N MET A 48 -0.38 -2.84 -3.20
CA MET A 48 0.58 -2.42 -2.17
C MET A 48 0.76 -3.45 -1.05
N ALA A 49 -0.34 -4.10 -0.63
CA ALA A 49 -0.32 -5.15 0.38
C ALA A 49 0.38 -6.42 -0.14
N ILE A 50 0.07 -6.85 -1.38
CA ILE A 50 0.72 -7.98 -2.04
C ILE A 50 2.23 -7.71 -2.19
N ASP A 51 2.62 -6.51 -2.62
CA ASP A 51 4.03 -6.13 -2.73
C ASP A 51 4.75 -6.23 -1.38
N TYR A 52 4.14 -5.73 -0.30
CA TYR A 52 4.73 -5.82 1.04
C TYR A 52 4.89 -7.27 1.51
N ILE A 53 3.84 -8.09 1.35
CA ILE A 53 3.87 -9.51 1.73
C ILE A 53 4.91 -10.27 0.91
N THR A 54 4.93 -10.09 -0.42
CA THR A 54 5.89 -10.75 -1.31
C THR A 54 7.32 -10.30 -1.03
N GLY A 55 7.55 -9.04 -0.69
CA GLY A 55 8.85 -8.53 -0.27
C GLY A 55 9.35 -9.17 1.03
N LEU A 56 8.47 -9.33 2.02
CA LEU A 56 8.80 -10.04 3.26
C LEU A 56 9.09 -11.52 3.00
N MET A 57 8.27 -12.20 2.19
CA MET A 57 8.49 -13.60 1.82
C MET A 57 9.80 -13.81 1.06
N ALA A 58 10.10 -12.94 0.10
CA ALA A 58 11.35 -13.01 -0.66
C ALA A 58 12.58 -12.86 0.24
N ALA A 59 12.53 -11.94 1.22
CA ALA A 59 13.60 -11.77 2.20
C ALA A 59 13.73 -12.95 3.17
N TYR A 60 12.61 -13.62 3.51
CA TYR A 60 12.63 -14.82 4.33
C TYR A 60 13.19 -16.04 3.58
N ILE A 61 12.83 -16.20 2.30
CA ILE A 61 13.24 -17.35 1.47
C ILE A 61 14.71 -17.21 1.04
N ASN A 62 15.20 -16.00 0.81
CA ASN A 62 16.55 -15.76 0.33
C ASN A 62 17.52 -15.43 1.48
N PRO A 63 18.36 -16.39 1.93
CA PRO A 63 19.22 -16.21 3.10
C PRO A 63 20.30 -15.13 2.93
N ASN A 64 20.59 -14.72 1.70
CA ASN A 64 21.54 -13.65 1.41
C ASN A 64 20.91 -12.25 1.53
N MET A 65 19.58 -12.17 1.62
CA MET A 65 18.85 -10.92 1.68
C MET A 65 18.73 -10.44 3.13
N LYS A 66 19.58 -9.47 3.52
CA LYS A 66 19.47 -8.86 4.85
C LYS A 66 18.25 -7.96 4.92
N LEU A 67 17.37 -8.22 5.89
CA LEU A 67 16.27 -7.31 6.24
C LEU A 67 16.86 -6.03 6.84
N ASN A 68 16.95 -4.98 6.02
CA ASN A 68 17.26 -3.64 6.49
C ASN A 68 15.95 -2.89 6.75
N SER A 69 15.65 -2.64 8.03
CA SER A 69 14.47 -1.88 8.45
C SER A 69 14.41 -0.48 7.85
N GLN A 70 15.55 0.16 7.57
CA GLN A 70 15.58 1.46 6.88
C GLN A 70 15.10 1.34 5.43
N LYS A 71 15.42 0.23 4.74
CA LYS A 71 14.93 -0.02 3.37
C LYS A 71 13.42 -0.24 3.38
N GLY A 72 12.92 -1.02 4.34
CA GLY A 72 11.48 -1.23 4.54
C GLY A 72 10.74 0.08 4.84
N PHE A 73 11.26 0.89 5.77
CA PHE A 73 10.69 2.19 6.12
C PHE A 73 10.66 3.13 4.91
N ARG A 74 11.76 3.22 4.15
CA ARG A 74 11.79 4.03 2.91
C ARG A 74 10.76 3.55 1.89
N GLY A 75 10.50 2.25 1.81
CA GLY A 75 9.43 1.68 0.99
C GLY A 75 8.05 2.17 1.42
N ILE A 76 7.76 2.12 2.73
CA ILE A 76 6.49 2.62 3.28
C ILE A 76 6.32 4.12 3.03
N CYS A 77 7.37 4.93 3.26
CA CYS A 77 7.31 6.37 2.96
C CYS A 77 6.97 6.64 1.49
N LYS A 78 7.54 5.87 0.55
CA LYS A 78 7.20 6.00 -0.87
C LYS A 78 5.72 5.71 -1.13
N LYS A 79 5.16 4.64 -0.52
CA LYS A 79 3.74 4.31 -0.65
C LYS A 79 2.82 5.39 -0.07
N ILE A 80 3.21 6.03 1.03
CA ILE A 80 2.48 7.20 1.56
C ILE A 80 2.49 8.34 0.53
N VAL A 81 3.63 8.64 -0.09
CA VAL A 81 3.72 9.67 -1.15
C VAL A 81 2.82 9.30 -2.34
N VAL A 82 2.75 8.03 -2.73
CA VAL A 82 1.81 7.57 -3.76
C VAL A 82 0.37 7.89 -3.39
N LEU A 83 -0.07 7.58 -2.17
CA LEU A 83 -1.44 7.85 -1.70
C LEU A 83 -1.74 9.36 -1.65
N LEU A 84 -0.76 10.20 -1.30
CA LEU A 84 -0.90 11.66 -1.36
C LEU A 84 -1.04 12.17 -2.80
N LEU A 85 -0.32 11.59 -3.76
CA LEU A 85 -0.49 11.92 -5.18
C LEU A 85 -1.85 11.49 -5.73
N VAL A 86 -2.38 10.35 -5.26
CA VAL A 86 -3.74 9.91 -5.61
C VAL A 86 -4.79 10.88 -5.04
N ALA A 87 -4.63 11.33 -3.79
CA ALA A 87 -5.51 12.35 -3.22
C ALA A 87 -5.47 13.66 -3.99
N LEU A 88 -4.28 14.12 -4.40
CA LEU A 88 -4.14 15.29 -5.25
C LEU A 88 -4.85 15.10 -6.60
N ALA A 89 -4.67 13.94 -7.24
CA ALA A 89 -5.34 13.62 -8.50
C ALA A 89 -6.88 13.60 -8.35
N HIS A 90 -7.39 13.12 -7.22
CA HIS A 90 -8.81 13.18 -6.89
C HIS A 90 -9.33 14.62 -6.78
N GLU A 91 -8.59 15.51 -6.12
CA GLU A 91 -8.94 16.94 -6.07
C GLU A 91 -8.96 17.59 -7.46
N ILE A 92 -8.04 17.21 -8.35
CA ILE A 92 -8.03 17.71 -9.72
C ILE A 92 -9.23 17.18 -10.52
N ASP A 93 -9.60 15.90 -10.36
CA ASP A 93 -10.80 15.35 -10.98
C ASP A 93 -12.06 16.08 -10.50
N LYS A 94 -12.15 16.42 -9.21
CA LYS A 94 -13.25 17.26 -8.68
C LYS A 94 -13.24 18.67 -9.26
N ALA A 95 -12.08 19.29 -9.40
CA ALA A 95 -11.95 20.64 -9.94
C ALA A 95 -12.27 20.72 -11.44
N THR A 96 -11.95 19.66 -12.20
CA THR A 96 -12.19 19.57 -13.65
C THR A 96 -13.57 18.99 -13.98
N GLY A 97 -14.21 18.30 -13.03
CA GLY A 97 -15.49 17.63 -13.23
C GLY A 97 -15.39 16.34 -14.06
N GLN A 98 -14.19 15.79 -14.22
CA GLN A 98 -13.94 14.57 -15.02
C GLN A 98 -13.16 13.55 -14.19
N PRO A 99 -13.65 12.31 -13.99
CA PRO A 99 -12.99 11.29 -13.16
C PRO A 99 -11.91 10.51 -13.94
N ALA A 100 -10.94 11.21 -14.53
CA ALA A 100 -9.95 10.60 -15.44
C ALA A 100 -8.53 10.58 -14.87
N ILE A 101 -8.12 11.62 -14.16
CA ILE A 101 -6.74 11.83 -13.74
C ILE A 101 -6.43 10.92 -12.55
N GLN A 102 -7.33 10.80 -11.58
CA GLN A 102 -7.17 9.87 -10.45
C GLN A 102 -7.01 8.44 -10.98
N SER A 103 -7.91 8.00 -11.87
CA SER A 103 -7.85 6.66 -12.47
C SER A 103 -6.51 6.41 -13.16
N LEU A 104 -6.02 7.36 -13.98
CA LEU A 104 -4.74 7.25 -14.66
C LEU A 104 -3.56 7.13 -13.67
N VAL A 105 -3.53 7.99 -12.65
CA VAL A 105 -2.49 7.99 -11.63
C VAL A 105 -2.49 6.69 -10.84
N VAL A 106 -3.67 6.19 -10.47
CA VAL A 106 -3.81 4.92 -9.74
C VAL A 106 -3.33 3.74 -10.59
N TRP A 107 -3.74 3.65 -11.87
CA TRP A 107 -3.27 2.60 -12.78
C TRP A 107 -1.76 2.64 -13.00
N PHE A 108 -1.17 3.83 -13.11
CA PHE A 108 0.28 4.00 -13.17
C PHE A 108 0.98 3.39 -11.94
N PHE A 109 0.46 3.66 -10.73
CA PHE A 109 1.03 3.11 -9.51
C PHE A 109 0.74 1.62 -9.30
N ILE A 110 -0.40 1.09 -9.76
CA ILE A 110 -0.64 -0.35 -9.82
C ILE A 110 0.45 -1.03 -10.68
N GLY A 111 0.79 -0.45 -11.83
CA GLY A 111 1.89 -0.94 -12.66
C GLY A 111 3.23 -0.95 -11.91
N ASN A 112 3.53 0.11 -11.15
CA ASN A 112 4.73 0.20 -10.33
C ASN A 112 4.79 -0.87 -9.22
N GLU A 113 3.68 -1.11 -8.52
CA GLU A 113 3.59 -2.18 -7.52
C GLU A 113 3.72 -3.56 -8.20
N GLY A 114 3.11 -3.75 -9.38
CA GLY A 114 3.25 -4.97 -10.18
C GLY A 114 4.70 -5.30 -10.53
N LEU A 115 5.50 -4.31 -10.96
CA LEU A 115 6.93 -4.49 -11.20
C LEU A 115 7.68 -4.90 -9.93
N SER A 116 7.38 -4.28 -8.80
CA SER A 116 7.98 -4.60 -7.50
C SER A 116 7.62 -6.03 -7.04
N ILE A 117 6.38 -6.46 -7.26
CA ILE A 117 5.92 -7.83 -6.98
C ILE A 117 6.70 -8.85 -7.82
N ILE A 118 6.88 -8.59 -9.12
CA ILE A 118 7.64 -9.50 -10.01
C ILE A 118 9.11 -9.56 -9.57
N GLU A 119 9.70 -8.42 -9.18
CA GLU A 119 11.06 -8.38 -8.63
C GLU A 119 11.19 -9.21 -7.34
N ASN A 120 10.21 -9.11 -6.43
CA ASN A 120 10.17 -9.90 -5.21
C ASN A 120 9.97 -11.40 -5.49
N ALA A 121 9.10 -11.75 -6.44
CA ALA A 121 8.90 -13.13 -6.89
C ALA A 121 10.20 -13.74 -7.45
N ALA A 122 10.93 -12.98 -8.27
CA ALA A 122 12.23 -13.40 -8.80
C ALA A 122 13.25 -13.63 -7.68
N LYS A 123 13.31 -12.74 -6.68
CA LYS A 123 14.19 -12.88 -5.51
C LYS A 123 13.82 -14.07 -4.61
N ALA A 124 12.54 -14.45 -4.58
CA ALA A 124 12.03 -15.64 -3.91
C ALA A 124 12.32 -16.94 -4.70
N GLY A 125 12.93 -16.85 -5.88
CA GLY A 125 13.33 -18.01 -6.69
C GLY A 125 12.26 -18.50 -7.67
N LEU A 126 11.17 -17.74 -7.89
CA LEU A 126 10.21 -18.11 -8.92
C LEU A 126 10.83 -17.94 -10.32
N PRO A 127 10.58 -18.88 -11.25
CA PRO A 127 11.09 -18.78 -12.60
C PRO A 127 10.37 -17.63 -13.33
N ILE A 128 11.11 -16.57 -13.65
CA ILE A 128 10.64 -15.47 -14.49
C ILE A 128 11.36 -15.51 -15.85
N PRO A 129 10.67 -15.16 -16.96
CA PRO A 129 11.30 -15.09 -18.28
C PRO A 129 12.53 -14.18 -18.30
N GLN A 130 13.60 -14.61 -18.95
CA GLN A 130 14.89 -13.88 -18.97
C GLN A 130 14.72 -12.43 -19.44
N LYS A 131 13.91 -12.18 -20.48
CA LYS A 131 13.64 -10.83 -20.98
C LYS A 131 13.05 -9.89 -19.92
N LEU A 132 12.17 -10.40 -19.06
CA LEU A 132 11.60 -9.61 -17.95
C LEU A 132 12.66 -9.33 -16.89
N ARG A 133 13.48 -10.34 -16.57
CA ARG A 133 14.59 -10.20 -15.63
C ARG A 133 15.59 -9.13 -16.09
N ASP A 134 16.03 -9.20 -17.35
CA ASP A 134 16.98 -8.24 -17.91
C ASP A 134 16.42 -6.81 -17.90
N THR A 135 15.12 -6.66 -18.17
CA THR A 135 14.43 -5.36 -18.12
C THR A 135 14.37 -4.81 -16.69
N LEU A 136 14.06 -5.67 -15.71
CA LEU A 136 14.00 -5.27 -14.30
C LEU A 136 15.38 -4.91 -13.76
N GLU A 137 16.44 -5.62 -14.16
CA GLU A 137 17.82 -5.32 -13.79
C GLU A 137 18.25 -3.95 -14.35
N GLN A 138 17.97 -3.67 -15.63
CA GLN A 138 18.24 -2.34 -16.22
C GLN A 138 17.48 -1.19 -15.53
N LEU A 139 16.22 -1.41 -15.14
CA LEU A 139 15.45 -0.41 -14.39
C LEU A 139 16.03 -0.18 -12.99
N THR A 140 16.58 -1.22 -12.38
CA THR A 140 17.23 -1.16 -11.06
C THR A 140 18.54 -0.39 -11.14
N ASP A 141 19.36 -0.66 -12.16
CA ASP A 141 20.64 0.02 -12.38
C ASP A 141 20.44 1.53 -12.60
N LYS A 142 19.46 1.92 -13.43
CA LYS A 142 19.11 3.34 -13.64
C LYS A 142 18.66 4.04 -12.36
N LYS A 143 17.87 3.37 -11.51
CA LYS A 143 17.50 3.90 -10.18
C LYS A 143 18.70 4.07 -9.24
N GLY A 144 19.75 3.26 -9.40
CA GLY A 144 20.99 3.36 -8.64
C GLY A 144 21.86 4.55 -9.06
N GLU A 145 21.86 4.90 -10.35
CA GLU A 145 22.60 6.03 -10.91
C GLU A 145 21.94 7.38 -10.58
N GLU A 146 20.61 7.49 -10.60
CA GLU A 146 19.88 8.72 -10.22
C GLU A 146 19.93 9.05 -8.71
N HIS A 147 20.38 8.11 -7.88
CA HIS A 147 20.47 8.26 -6.43
C HIS A 147 21.90 8.47 -5.90
N ARG A 148 22.89 8.69 -6.79
CA ARG A 148 24.25 9.13 -6.45
C ARG A 148 24.42 10.63 -6.69
#